data_AF-A0A522V8V8-F1
#
_entry.id   AF-A0A522V8V8-F1
#
_cell.length_a   1.000
_cell.length_b   1.000
_cell.length_c   1.000
_cell.angle_alpha   90.00
_cell.angle_beta   90.00
_cell.angle_gamma   90.00
#
_symmetry.space_group_name_H-M   'P 1'
#
loop_
_entity.id
_entity.type
_entity.pdbx_description
1 polymer ?
#
loop_
_entity_poly.entity_id
_entity_poly.type
_entity_poly.pdbx_seq_one_letter_code
_entity_poly.pdbx_strand_id
1 'polypeptide(L)'
;MTRSPLPNIASVAVLSGHVLVVRWRGHAEDRIDLTELVAQRNSLAPLRKQAAFAAAEVGEEGWSVVWRGGIELDADFLYRLARYQAGDSLTPEDFLSWRVRNKLSQAKAALALGISLRMVKYYEDGNYLIPRTVRLACLGYESLKDKEAA
;
A
#
# COMPACT_ATOMS: atom_id res chain seq x y z
N MET A 1 -8.22 0.98 17.71
CA MET A 1 -8.21 -0.06 16.67
C MET A 1 -6.87 -0.77 16.74
N THR A 2 -6.86 -2.00 17.22
CA THR A 2 -5.68 -2.89 17.19
C THR A 2 -5.33 -3.15 15.72
N ARG A 3 -4.05 -3.04 15.35
CA ARG A 3 -3.58 -3.43 14.02
C ARG A 3 -3.93 -4.90 13.82
N SER A 4 -4.94 -5.20 13.01
CA SER A 4 -5.15 -6.59 12.59
C SER A 4 -3.87 -7.02 11.87
N PRO A 5 -3.29 -8.18 12.20
CA PRO A 5 -2.09 -8.63 11.51
C PRO A 5 -2.41 -8.73 10.02
N LEU A 6 -1.57 -8.14 9.18
CA LEU A 6 -1.66 -8.32 7.74
C LEU A 6 -1.34 -9.79 7.41
N PRO A 7 -1.86 -10.34 6.31
CA PRO A 7 -1.70 -11.75 6.04
C PRO A 7 -0.27 -12.13 5.70
N ASN A 8 0.14 -13.31 6.16
CA ASN A 8 1.40 -13.93 5.74
C ASN A 8 1.30 -14.47 4.32
N ILE A 9 2.46 -14.60 3.67
CA ILE A 9 2.60 -15.14 2.32
C ILE A 9 2.50 -16.67 2.39
N ALA A 10 1.67 -17.24 1.52
CA ALA A 10 1.54 -18.68 1.32
C ALA A 10 2.46 -19.17 0.19
N SER A 11 2.51 -18.44 -0.93
CA SER A 11 3.38 -18.71 -2.06
C SER A 11 3.64 -17.45 -2.88
N VAL A 12 4.76 -17.43 -3.60
CA VAL A 12 5.10 -16.39 -4.57
C VAL A 12 5.41 -17.02 -5.92
N ALA A 13 4.94 -16.40 -7.00
CA ALA A 13 5.37 -16.68 -8.36
C ALA A 13 5.83 -15.38 -9.04
N VAL A 14 6.76 -15.49 -9.98
CA VAL A 14 7.32 -14.33 -10.70
C VAL A 14 6.78 -14.33 -12.13
N LEU A 15 6.28 -13.19 -12.59
CA LEU A 15 5.88 -12.96 -13.98
C LEU A 15 6.96 -12.14 -14.73
N SER A 16 6.72 -11.90 -16.02
CA SER A 16 7.52 -10.95 -16.80
C SER A 16 7.34 -9.51 -16.30
N GLY A 17 8.37 -8.69 -16.46
CA GLY A 17 8.45 -7.43 -15.70
C GLY A 17 8.74 -7.74 -14.23
N HIS A 18 8.98 -6.73 -13.40
CA HIS A 18 9.27 -6.96 -11.99
C HIS A 18 7.97 -7.23 -11.21
N VAL A 19 7.19 -8.22 -11.65
CA VAL A 19 5.85 -8.51 -11.14
C VAL A 19 5.85 -9.80 -10.33
N LEU A 20 5.30 -9.73 -9.12
CA LEU A 20 5.01 -10.87 -8.28
C LEU A 20 3.53 -11.24 -8.33
N VAL A 21 3.25 -12.52 -8.24
CA VAL A 21 1.94 -13.07 -7.91
C VAL A 21 2.06 -13.66 -6.51
N VAL A 22 1.39 -13.04 -5.55
CA VAL A 22 1.48 -13.40 -4.13
C VAL A 22 0.15 -14.00 -3.69
N ARG A 23 0.20 -15.27 -3.29
CA ARG A 23 -0.93 -15.92 -2.62
C ARG A 23 -0.79 -15.71 -1.12
N TRP A 24 -1.81 -15.13 -0.51
CA TRP A 24 -1.87 -14.86 0.92
C TRP A 24 -2.52 -16.02 1.69
N ARG A 25 -2.09 -16.28 2.93
CA ARG A 25 -2.75 -17.30 3.77
C ARG A 25 -4.13 -16.82 4.20
N GLY A 26 -5.18 -17.46 3.70
CA GLY A 26 -6.57 -17.12 4.05
C GLY A 26 -7.14 -15.88 3.33
N HIS A 27 -6.44 -15.35 2.33
CA HIS A 27 -6.93 -14.25 1.49
C HIS A 27 -6.79 -14.60 0.00
N ALA A 28 -7.32 -13.72 -0.85
CA ALA A 28 -7.19 -13.84 -2.31
C ALA A 28 -5.71 -13.76 -2.74
N GLU A 29 -5.44 -14.01 -4.02
CA GLU A 29 -4.13 -13.77 -4.62
C GLU A 29 -4.06 -12.33 -5.14
N ASP A 30 -2.90 -11.70 -5.04
CA ASP A 30 -2.63 -10.39 -5.62
C ASP A 30 -1.50 -10.44 -6.64
N ARG A 31 -1.64 -9.64 -7.70
CA ARG A 31 -0.54 -9.29 -8.60
C ARG A 31 0.06 -7.95 -8.16
N ILE A 32 1.35 -7.94 -7.90
CA ILE A 32 2.10 -6.79 -7.36
C ILE A 32 3.20 -6.42 -8.35
N ASP A 33 3.10 -5.22 -8.93
CA ASP A 33 4.11 -4.67 -9.82
C ASP A 33 5.19 -3.92 -9.02
N LEU A 34 6.43 -4.39 -9.07
CA LEU A 34 7.59 -3.80 -8.41
C LEU A 34 8.51 -3.05 -9.38
N THR A 35 8.10 -2.83 -10.64
CA THR A 35 8.94 -2.22 -11.68
C THR A 35 9.49 -0.87 -11.25
N GLU A 36 8.60 0.05 -10.83
CA GLU A 36 9.00 1.37 -10.35
C GLU A 36 9.84 1.29 -9.06
N LEU A 37 9.48 0.38 -8.14
CA LEU A 37 10.18 0.21 -6.88
C LEU A 37 11.63 -0.23 -7.10
N VAL A 38 11.84 -1.21 -7.99
CA VAL A 38 13.16 -1.76 -8.35
C VAL A 38 13.97 -0.75 -9.16
N ALA A 39 13.33 0.07 -10.00
CA ALA A 39 13.98 1.15 -10.72
C ALA A 39 14.53 2.22 -9.75
N GLN A 40 13.71 2.67 -8.81
CA GLN A 40 13.98 3.85 -7.98
C GLN A 40 14.82 3.55 -6.73
N ARG A 41 14.73 2.35 -6.14
CA ARG A 41 15.42 2.04 -4.88
C ARG A 41 16.78 1.39 -5.11
N ASN A 42 17.85 2.06 -4.69
CA ASN A 42 19.21 1.54 -4.81
C ASN A 42 19.45 0.24 -4.02
N SER A 43 18.74 0.03 -2.90
CA SER A 43 18.78 -1.23 -2.16
C SER A 43 18.26 -2.42 -2.96
N LEU A 44 17.45 -2.19 -3.99
CA LEU A 44 16.92 -3.20 -4.90
C LEU A 44 17.66 -3.25 -6.23
N ALA A 45 18.76 -2.51 -6.39
CA ALA A 45 19.50 -2.44 -7.64
C ALA A 45 19.89 -3.82 -8.23
N PRO A 46 20.27 -4.84 -7.43
CA PRO A 46 20.54 -6.18 -7.97
C PRO A 46 19.33 -6.83 -8.65
N LEU A 47 18.11 -6.50 -8.21
CA LEU A 47 16.86 -7.02 -8.77
C LEU A 47 16.52 -6.46 -10.14
N ARG A 48 17.17 -5.37 -10.60
CA ARG A 48 17.00 -4.84 -11.97
C ARG A 48 17.34 -5.89 -13.03
N LYS A 49 18.18 -6.87 -12.71
CA LYS A 49 18.43 -8.04 -13.55
C LYS A 49 17.27 -9.02 -13.41
N GLN A 50 16.57 -9.31 -14.52
CA GLN A 50 15.41 -10.21 -14.51
C GLN A 50 15.72 -11.59 -13.91
N ALA A 51 16.90 -12.16 -14.20
CA ALA A 51 17.33 -13.44 -13.63
C ALA A 51 17.49 -13.40 -12.11
N ALA A 52 17.91 -12.26 -11.54
CA ALA A 52 17.98 -12.08 -10.10
C ALA A 52 16.58 -11.95 -9.50
N PHE A 53 15.69 -11.18 -10.13
CA PHE A 53 14.31 -11.02 -9.68
C PHE A 53 13.50 -12.34 -9.76
N ALA A 54 13.75 -13.17 -10.78
CA ALA A 54 13.10 -14.46 -10.96
C ALA A 54 13.41 -15.47 -9.85
N ALA A 55 14.45 -15.25 -9.05
CA ALA A 55 14.81 -16.07 -7.90
C ALA A 55 14.08 -15.63 -6.61
N ALA A 56 12.89 -15.04 -6.74
CA ALA A 56 12.06 -14.66 -5.60
C ALA A 56 11.55 -15.93 -4.89
N GLU A 57 11.72 -15.98 -3.58
CA GLU A 57 11.26 -17.10 -2.74
C GLU A 57 10.50 -16.56 -1.52
N VAL A 58 9.64 -17.39 -0.94
CA VAL A 58 8.97 -17.05 0.32
C VAL A 58 9.99 -17.15 1.45
N GLY A 59 10.13 -16.09 2.23
CA GLY A 59 10.99 -16.05 3.42
C GLY A 59 10.43 -16.87 4.58
N GLU A 60 11.14 -16.84 5.71
CA GLU A 60 10.80 -17.60 6.91
C GLU A 60 9.34 -17.36 7.33
N GLU A 61 8.62 -18.46 7.58
CA GLU A 61 7.21 -18.49 8.00
C GLU A 61 6.19 -17.68 7.15
N GLY A 62 6.59 -17.19 5.97
CA GLY A 62 5.77 -16.34 5.12
C GLY A 62 5.76 -14.86 5.51
N TRP A 63 6.76 -14.40 6.27
CA TRP A 63 6.88 -12.98 6.69
C TRP A 63 7.34 -12.05 5.57
N SER A 64 7.91 -12.59 4.49
CA SER A 64 8.50 -11.79 3.43
C SER A 64 8.67 -12.55 2.11
N VAL A 65 9.00 -11.81 1.06
CA VAL A 65 9.63 -12.35 -0.15
C VAL A 65 11.11 -12.02 -0.09
N VAL A 66 11.95 -13.03 -0.31
CA VAL A 66 13.41 -12.93 -0.25
C VAL A 66 14.03 -13.20 -1.61
N TRP A 67 15.19 -12.59 -1.84
CA TRP A 67 16.06 -12.85 -2.98
C TRP A 67 17.49 -13.08 -2.49
N ARG A 68 18.30 -13.67 -3.37
CA ARG A 68 19.74 -13.84 -3.12
C ARG A 68 20.42 -12.50 -2.82
N GLY A 69 21.42 -12.54 -1.95
CA GLY A 69 22.15 -11.35 -1.53
C GLY A 69 21.49 -10.59 -0.37
N GLY A 70 20.54 -11.21 0.33
CA GLY A 70 19.92 -10.66 1.54
C GLY A 70 18.90 -9.56 1.27
N ILE A 71 18.33 -9.52 0.06
CA ILE A 71 17.26 -8.58 -0.27
C ILE A 71 15.93 -9.19 0.16
N GLU A 72 15.14 -8.42 0.88
CA GLU A 72 13.87 -8.85 1.45
C GLU A 72 12.82 -7.74 1.33
N LEU A 73 11.58 -8.13 1.06
CA LEU A 73 10.42 -7.25 1.14
C LEU A 73 9.37 -7.87 2.06
N ASP A 74 9.01 -7.15 3.12
CA ASP A 74 8.05 -7.60 4.12
C ASP A 74 6.66 -7.87 3.53
N ALA A 75 5.99 -8.91 4.01
CA ALA A 75 4.60 -9.25 3.69
C ALA A 75 3.67 -8.05 3.95
N ASP A 76 3.89 -7.34 5.05
CA ASP A 76 3.18 -6.11 5.41
C ASP A 76 3.28 -5.05 4.32
N PHE A 77 4.48 -4.82 3.80
CA PHE A 77 4.72 -3.84 2.76
C PHE A 77 4.08 -4.28 1.43
N LEU A 78 4.30 -5.53 1.03
CA LEU A 78 3.74 -6.09 -0.19
C LEU A 78 2.21 -6.09 -0.19
N TYR A 79 1.58 -6.42 0.94
CA TYR A 79 0.13 -6.40 1.07
C TYR A 79 -0.44 -4.99 0.92
N ARG A 80 0.19 -3.99 1.56
CA ARG A 80 -0.21 -2.58 1.38
C ARG A 80 -0.07 -2.13 -0.06
N LEU A 81 1.06 -2.45 -0.70
CA LEU A 81 1.32 -2.10 -2.09
C LEU A 81 0.27 -2.73 -3.03
N ALA A 82 -0.09 -4.00 -2.80
CA ALA A 82 -1.15 -4.66 -3.55
C ALA A 82 -2.49 -3.92 -3.45
N ARG A 83 -2.88 -3.49 -2.24
CA ARG A 83 -4.12 -2.72 -2.04
C ARG A 83 -4.09 -1.34 -2.71
N TYR A 84 -2.93 -0.69 -2.76
CA TYR A 84 -2.75 0.57 -3.48
C TYR A 84 -2.90 0.37 -4.98
N GLN A 85 -2.23 -0.63 -5.55
CA GLN A 85 -2.29 -0.93 -6.99
C GLN A 85 -3.67 -1.40 -7.45
N ALA A 86 -4.41 -2.11 -6.59
CA ALA A 86 -5.79 -2.50 -6.85
C ALA A 86 -6.78 -1.31 -6.78
N GLY A 87 -6.37 -0.15 -6.28
CA GLY A 87 -7.25 1.01 -6.05
C GLY A 87 -8.22 0.84 -4.88
N ASP A 88 -8.04 -0.20 -4.06
CA ASP A 88 -8.86 -0.50 -2.87
C ASP A 88 -8.55 0.46 -1.71
N SER A 89 -7.34 1.00 -1.68
CA SER A 89 -6.82 1.91 -0.65
C SER A 89 -6.19 3.14 -1.30
N LEU A 90 -6.22 4.27 -0.57
CA LEU A 90 -5.38 5.42 -0.90
C LEU A 90 -3.95 5.18 -0.44
N THR A 91 -2.97 5.73 -1.15
CA THR A 91 -1.63 5.88 -0.59
C THR A 91 -1.59 7.03 0.43
N PRO A 92 -0.56 7.09 1.29
CA PRO A 92 -0.34 8.25 2.16
C PRO A 92 -0.26 9.56 1.40
N GLU A 93 0.39 9.55 0.23
CA GLU A 93 0.55 10.70 -0.66
C GLU A 93 -0.78 11.14 -1.26
N ASP A 94 -1.64 10.19 -1.66
CA ASP A 94 -2.98 10.50 -2.17
C ASP A 94 -3.85 11.14 -1.10
N PHE A 95 -3.79 10.62 0.13
CA PHE A 95 -4.55 11.14 1.26
C PHE A 95 -4.07 12.53 1.69
N LEU A 96 -2.74 12.73 1.76
CA LEU A 96 -2.14 14.04 1.99
C LEU A 96 -2.56 15.01 0.88
N SER A 97 -2.49 14.60 -0.38
CA SER A 97 -2.87 15.40 -1.54
C SER A 97 -4.35 15.78 -1.51
N TRP A 98 -5.24 14.86 -1.11
CA TRP A 98 -6.66 15.13 -0.86
C TRP A 98 -6.86 16.19 0.23
N ARG A 99 -6.12 16.07 1.34
CA ARG A 99 -6.24 17.03 2.44
C ARG A 99 -5.78 18.43 2.01
N VAL A 100 -4.64 18.51 1.33
CA VAL A 100 -4.03 19.77 0.89
C VAL A 100 -4.89 20.45 -0.18
N ARG A 101 -5.37 19.73 -1.21
CA ARG A 101 -6.21 20.32 -2.27
C ARG A 101 -7.55 20.83 -1.74
N ASN A 102 -8.06 20.23 -0.67
CA ASN A 102 -9.25 20.69 0.04
C ASN A 102 -8.97 21.76 1.11
N LYS A 103 -7.72 22.22 1.27
CA LYS A 103 -7.31 23.25 2.23
C LYS A 103 -7.66 22.89 3.68
N LEU A 104 -7.61 21.60 4.01
CA LEU A 104 -7.94 21.09 5.34
C LEU A 104 -6.67 21.02 6.21
N SER A 105 -6.75 21.53 7.44
CA SER A 105 -5.79 21.14 8.47
C SER A 105 -6.04 19.69 8.86
N GLN A 106 -5.08 19.03 9.52
CA GLN A 106 -5.28 17.66 10.02
C GLN A 106 -6.51 17.57 10.93
N ALA A 107 -6.77 18.60 11.76
CA ALA A 107 -7.95 18.67 12.61
C ALA A 107 -9.26 18.82 11.81
N LYS A 108 -9.28 19.66 10.77
CA LYS A 108 -10.45 19.79 9.90
C LYS A 108 -10.72 18.52 9.09
N ALA A 109 -9.68 17.83 8.63
CA ALA A 109 -9.81 16.55 7.96
C ALA A 109 -10.38 15.47 8.88
N ALA A 110 -9.92 15.42 10.13
CA ALA A 110 -10.45 14.51 11.15
C ALA A 110 -11.97 14.72 11.34
N LEU A 111 -12.39 15.97 11.48
CA LEU A 111 -13.81 16.33 11.60
C LEU A 111 -14.60 15.96 10.33
N ALA A 112 -14.10 16.31 9.15
CA ALA A 112 -14.77 16.05 7.88
C ALA A 112 -14.99 14.55 7.61
N LEU A 113 -14.04 13.71 8.01
CA LEU A 113 -14.09 12.26 7.80
C LEU A 113 -14.69 11.49 8.98
N GLY A 114 -15.00 12.16 10.09
CA GLY A 114 -15.50 11.50 11.30
C GLY A 114 -14.49 10.55 11.95
N ILE A 115 -13.19 10.87 11.88
CA ILE A 115 -12.11 10.05 12.47
C ILE A 115 -11.29 10.87 13.47
N SER A 116 -10.46 10.20 14.28
CA SER A 116 -9.58 10.93 15.21
C SER A 116 -8.43 11.63 14.47
N LEU A 117 -7.95 12.74 15.06
CA LEU A 117 -6.73 13.44 14.57
C LEU A 117 -5.52 12.50 14.48
N ARG A 118 -5.42 11.54 15.40
CA ARG A 118 -4.37 10.53 15.39
C ARG A 118 -4.43 9.67 14.12
N MET A 119 -5.62 9.27 13.67
CA MET A 119 -5.77 8.49 12.45
C MET A 119 -5.33 9.26 11.21
N VAL A 120 -5.63 10.57 11.14
CA VAL A 120 -5.15 11.41 10.04
C VAL A 120 -3.62 11.38 9.95
N LYS A 121 -2.93 11.58 11.07
CA LYS A 121 -1.45 11.50 11.12
C LYS A 121 -0.94 10.12 10.70
N TYR A 122 -1.54 9.07 11.25
CA TYR A 122 -1.17 7.69 10.92
C TYR A 122 -1.32 7.33 9.45
N TYR A 123 -2.33 7.87 8.78
CA TYR A 123 -2.53 7.71 7.35
C TYR A 123 -1.49 8.49 6.53
N GLU A 124 -1.19 9.74 6.90
CA GLU A 124 -0.18 10.55 6.22
C GLU A 124 1.24 10.03 6.40
N ASP A 125 1.55 9.47 7.57
CA ASP A 125 2.86 8.88 7.87
C ASP A 125 3.04 7.49 7.24
N GLY A 126 2.00 6.91 6.63
CA GLY A 126 2.02 5.55 6.06
C GLY A 126 2.11 4.41 7.08
N ASN A 127 1.93 4.72 8.37
CA ASN A 127 1.98 3.73 9.45
C ASN A 127 0.78 2.77 9.42
N TYR A 128 -0.34 3.19 8.82
CA TYR A 128 -1.57 2.41 8.73
C TYR A 128 -2.11 2.40 7.31
N LEU A 129 -2.58 1.23 6.87
CA LEU A 129 -3.34 1.11 5.65
C LEU A 129 -4.62 1.96 5.76
N ILE A 130 -4.86 2.80 4.75
CA ILE A 130 -6.06 3.66 4.70
C ILE A 130 -7.24 2.79 4.28
N PRO A 131 -8.26 2.59 5.14
CA PRO A 131 -9.39 1.74 4.80
C PRO A 131 -10.16 2.27 3.59
N ARG A 132 -10.76 1.35 2.82
CA ARG A 132 -11.65 1.69 1.70
C ARG A 132 -12.76 2.66 2.10
N THR A 133 -13.28 2.54 3.33
CA THR A 133 -14.31 3.46 3.86
C THR A 133 -13.80 4.90 3.95
N VAL A 134 -12.55 5.11 4.36
CA VAL A 134 -11.93 6.43 4.40
C VAL A 134 -11.72 6.98 3.00
N ARG A 135 -11.26 6.14 2.06
CA ARG A 135 -11.17 6.52 0.63
C ARG A 135 -12.53 7.00 0.09
N LEU A 136 -13.59 6.24 0.34
CA LEU A 136 -14.94 6.61 -0.08
C LEU A 136 -15.43 7.90 0.60
N ALA A 137 -15.10 8.12 1.87
CA ALA A 137 -15.43 9.34 2.58
C ALA A 137 -14.70 10.57 2.00
N CYS A 138 -13.42 10.43 1.61
CA CYS A 138 -12.68 11.48 0.91
C CYS A 138 -13.36 11.88 -0.41
N LEU A 139 -13.76 10.90 -1.22
CA LEU A 139 -14.49 11.13 -2.48
C LEU A 139 -15.87 11.76 -2.23
N GLY A 140 -16.59 11.27 -1.21
CA GLY A 140 -17.89 11.79 -0.81
C GLY A 140 -17.82 13.24 -0.35
N TYR A 141 -16.78 13.61 0.42
CA TYR A 141 -16.55 14.99 0.85
C TYR A 141 -16.40 15.94 -0.33
N GLU A 142 -15.60 15.57 -1.34
CA GLU A 142 -15.42 16.38 -2.55
C GLU A 142 -16.72 16.50 -3.33
N SER A 143 -17.44 15.38 -3.51
CA SER A 143 -18.72 15.39 -4.21
C SER A 143 -19.79 16.26 -3.54
N LEU A 144 -19.84 16.30 -2.20
CA LEU A 144 -20.77 17.16 -1.47
C LEU A 144 -20.40 18.63 -1.64
N LYS A 145 -19.12 18.96 -1.53
CA LYS A 145 -18.61 20.32 -1.74
C LYS A 145 -18.87 20.84 -3.15
N ASP A 146 -18.72 19.98 -4.16
CA ASP A 146 -19.01 20.35 -5.55
C ASP A 146 -20.51 20.62 -5.75
N LYS A 147 -21.39 19.86 -5.10
CA LYS A 147 -22.85 20.09 -5.13
C LYS A 147 -23.27 21.38 -4.43
N GLU A 148 -22.55 21.79 -3.38
CA GLU A 148 -22.81 23.05 -2.67
C GLU A 148 -22.29 24.29 -3.43
N ALA A 149 -21.33 24.09 -4.34
CA ALA A 149 -20.75 25.15 -5.17
C ALA A 149 -21.46 25.35 -6.52
N ALA A 150 -22.35 24.43 -6.91
CA ALA A 150 -23.14 24.45 -8.14
C ALA A 150 -24.52 25.08 -7.91
#